data_AF-A0A497LWK8-F1
#
_entry.id   AF-A0A497LWK8-F1
#
_cell.length_a   1.000
_cell.length_b   1.000
_cell.length_c   1.000
_cell.angle_alpha   90.00
_cell.angle_beta   90.00
_cell.angle_gamma   90.00
#
_symmetry.space_group_name_H-M   'P 1'
#
loop_
_entity.id
_entity.type
_entity.pdbx_description
1 polymer ?
#
loop_
_entity_poly.entity_id
_entity_poly.type
_entity_poly.pdbx_seq_one_letter_code
_entity_poly.pdbx_strand_id
1 'polypeptide(L)'
;MDEKQKFKKINKKDLPIFYRLILKIPLLSLGSFSGLFWAIFVPIFIVLNFFLDLFIMVYFSFPINLALTFVIPVLIFILFMRVMLERMINWWNSFIVSGYTQRELSKVINEYVSLIKNKRKAKT
;
A
#
# COMPACT_ATOMS: atom_id res chain seq x y z
N MET A 1 10.05 -32.26 -7.46
CA MET A 1 10.48 -31.13 -6.63
C MET A 1 9.21 -30.42 -6.18
N ASP A 2 9.04 -30.28 -4.87
CA ASP A 2 7.80 -30.38 -4.10
C ASP A 2 6.54 -29.62 -4.54
N GLU A 3 5.41 -30.27 -4.24
CA GLU A 3 4.05 -29.73 -4.34
C GLU A 3 3.87 -28.45 -3.51
N LYS A 4 3.35 -27.40 -4.17
CA LYS A 4 2.38 -26.44 -3.62
C LYS A 4 2.72 -25.89 -2.24
N GLN A 5 3.64 -24.93 -2.19
CA GLN A 5 3.49 -23.84 -1.22
C GLN A 5 2.21 -23.07 -1.58
N LYS A 6 1.05 -23.55 -1.11
CA LYS A 6 -0.20 -22.79 -1.16
C LYS A 6 0.03 -21.53 -0.34
N PHE A 7 0.25 -20.40 -1.01
CA PHE A 7 0.38 -19.11 -0.35
C PHE A 7 -0.82 -18.89 0.58
N LYS A 8 -0.54 -18.73 1.87
CA LYS A 8 -1.58 -18.58 2.90
C LYS A 8 -2.21 -17.20 2.78
N LYS A 9 -3.55 -17.16 2.84
CA LYS A 9 -4.32 -15.91 2.91
C LYS A 9 -3.92 -15.13 4.15
N ILE A 10 -3.62 -13.85 4.00
CA ILE A 10 -3.35 -12.96 5.13
C ILE A 10 -4.69 -12.60 5.75
N ASN A 11 -4.93 -13.10 6.96
CA ASN A 11 -6.08 -12.71 7.78
C ASN A 11 -5.68 -11.60 8.75
N LYS A 12 -6.59 -10.63 8.97
CA LYS A 12 -6.37 -9.51 9.91
C LYS A 12 -6.06 -9.99 11.35
N LYS A 13 -6.52 -11.19 11.73
CA LYS A 13 -6.31 -11.83 13.05
C LYS A 13 -4.95 -12.50 13.21
N ASP A 14 -4.18 -12.68 12.14
CA ASP A 14 -2.87 -13.36 12.19
C ASP A 14 -1.72 -12.34 12.16
N LEU A 15 -2.02 -11.05 11.99
CA LEU A 15 -1.03 -9.98 11.93
C LEU A 15 -0.42 -9.69 13.32
N PRO A 16 0.83 -9.19 13.39
CA PRO A 16 1.40 -8.68 14.63
C PRO A 16 0.56 -7.56 15.27
N ILE A 17 0.67 -7.41 16.59
CA ILE A 17 -0.20 -6.55 17.42
C ILE A 17 -0.24 -5.11 16.92
N PHE A 18 0.92 -4.54 16.55
CA PHE A 18 1.02 -3.18 16.02
C PHE A 18 0.16 -2.95 14.77
N TYR A 19 0.16 -3.89 13.82
CA TYR A 19 -0.65 -3.79 12.61
C TYR A 19 -2.15 -3.92 12.91
N ARG A 20 -2.53 -4.75 13.89
CA ARG A 20 -3.93 -4.83 14.33
C ARG A 20 -4.41 -3.52 14.94
N LEU A 21 -3.57 -2.85 15.73
CA LEU A 21 -3.86 -1.54 16.31
C LEU A 21 -4.09 -0.49 15.22
N ILE A 22 -3.20 -0.41 14.25
CA ILE A 22 -3.33 0.52 13.12
C ILE A 22 -4.62 0.24 12.35
N LEU A 23 -4.96 -1.03 12.11
CA LEU A 23 -6.19 -1.41 11.39
C LEU A 23 -7.49 -1.16 12.17
N LYS A 24 -7.43 -1.08 13.51
CA LYS A 24 -8.59 -0.84 14.41
C LYS A 24 -9.07 0.60 14.46
N ILE A 25 -8.24 1.56 14.05
CA ILE A 25 -8.64 2.96 13.95
C ILE A 25 -9.92 3.01 13.07
N PRO A 26 -10.96 3.80 13.34
CA PRO A 26 -12.11 3.89 12.43
C PRO A 26 -11.69 4.60 11.14
N LEU A 27 -12.01 4.06 9.96
CA LEU A 27 -11.80 4.80 8.69
C LEU A 27 -13.14 5.48 8.47
N LEU A 28 -13.15 6.82 8.49
CA LEU A 28 -14.25 7.54 7.84
C LEU A 28 -14.30 6.99 6.43
N SER A 29 -15.42 6.37 6.05
CA SER A 29 -15.56 5.72 4.75
C SER A 29 -15.45 6.78 3.66
N LEU A 30 -14.23 7.01 3.21
CA LEU A 30 -13.92 7.76 2.00
C LEU A 30 -14.39 6.88 0.83
N GLY A 31 -15.69 6.85 0.60
CA GLY A 31 -16.36 6.07 -0.45
C GLY A 31 -15.93 6.54 -1.85
N SER A 32 -16.90 6.91 -2.70
CA SER A 32 -16.66 7.31 -4.11
C SER A 32 -15.71 8.50 -4.32
N PHE A 33 -15.21 9.15 -3.26
CA PHE A 33 -14.28 10.27 -3.33
C PHE A 33 -12.81 9.88 -3.19
N SER A 34 -12.45 8.60 -3.07
CA SER A 34 -11.06 8.21 -2.79
C SER A 34 -10.04 8.83 -3.76
N GLY A 35 -10.32 8.84 -5.08
CA GLY A 35 -9.41 9.44 -6.07
C GLY A 35 -9.23 10.95 -5.92
N LEU A 36 -10.33 11.70 -5.82
CA LEU A 36 -10.31 13.15 -5.64
C LEU A 36 -9.73 13.57 -4.28
N PHE A 37 -10.00 12.79 -3.25
CA PHE A 37 -9.43 12.97 -1.92
C PHE A 37 -7.90 12.93 -1.97
N TRP A 38 -7.32 11.90 -2.58
CA TRP A 38 -5.87 11.79 -2.70
C TRP A 38 -5.25 12.79 -3.69
N ALA A 39 -5.96 13.15 -4.76
CA ALA A 39 -5.42 14.02 -5.80
C ALA A 39 -5.50 15.53 -5.48
N ILE A 40 -6.51 15.97 -4.72
CA ILE A 40 -6.79 17.40 -4.50
C ILE A 40 -6.67 17.74 -3.02
N PHE A 41 -7.40 17.03 -2.16
CA PHE A 41 -7.45 17.36 -0.74
C PHE A 41 -6.12 17.12 -0.04
N VAL A 42 -5.43 16.02 -0.36
CA VAL A 42 -4.14 15.71 0.26
C VAL A 42 -3.06 16.74 -0.10
N PRO A 43 -2.83 17.13 -1.36
CA PRO A 43 -1.88 18.20 -1.69
C PRO A 43 -2.20 19.53 -1.02
N ILE A 44 -3.47 19.96 -1.03
CA ILE A 44 -3.89 21.20 -0.37
C ILE A 44 -3.61 21.12 1.13
N PHE A 45 -3.94 19.99 1.76
CA PHE A 45 -3.69 19.78 3.18
C PHE A 45 -2.21 19.81 3.51
N ILE A 46 -1.34 19.23 2.67
CA ILE A 46 0.13 19.29 2.84
C ILE A 46 0.63 20.73 2.79
N VAL A 47 0.16 21.53 1.83
CA VAL A 47 0.57 22.95 1.71
C VAL A 47 0.12 23.74 2.94
N LEU A 48 -1.14 23.58 3.38
CA LEU A 48 -1.64 24.24 4.58
C LEU A 48 -0.87 23.81 5.83
N ASN A 49 -0.54 22.52 5.94
CA ASN A 49 0.24 21.97 7.04
C ASN A 49 1.63 22.59 7.09
N PHE A 50 2.28 22.75 5.94
CA PHE A 50 3.59 23.40 5.85
C PHE A 50 3.58 24.84 6.38
N PHE A 51 2.58 25.64 6.02
CA PHE A 51 2.46 27.00 6.55
C PHE A 51 2.15 27.02 8.05
N LEU A 52 1.32 26.09 8.53
CA LEU A 52 1.02 25.96 9.95
C LEU A 52 2.28 25.58 10.75
N ASP A 53 3.09 24.65 10.23
CA ASP A 53 4.34 24.23 10.85
C ASP A 53 5.35 25.38 10.93
N LEU A 54 5.45 26.20 9.87
CA LEU A 54 6.26 27.43 9.89
C LEU A 54 5.77 28.39 10.98
N PHE A 55 4.44 28.60 11.08
CA PHE A 55 3.88 29.45 12.13
C PHE A 55 4.19 28.92 13.53
N ILE A 56 4.06 27.60 13.74
CA ILE A 56 4.38 26.94 15.00
C ILE A 56 5.87 27.11 15.34
N MET A 57 6.77 26.92 14.38
CA MET A 57 8.21 27.08 14.58
C MET A 57 8.60 28.51 14.96
N VAL A 58 7.96 29.52 14.37
CA VAL A 58 8.26 30.94 14.63
C VAL A 58 7.63 31.42 15.94
N TYR A 59 6.39 31.03 16.22
CA TYR A 59 5.64 31.52 17.38
C TYR A 59 6.01 30.81 18.68
N PHE A 60 6.27 29.51 18.64
CA PHE A 60 6.63 28.74 19.83
C PHE A 60 8.14 28.60 19.97
N SER A 61 8.62 28.69 21.21
CA SER A 61 10.03 28.45 21.52
C SER A 61 10.34 26.95 21.64
N PHE A 62 11.62 26.63 21.46
CA PHE A 62 12.13 25.28 21.67
C PHE A 62 11.94 24.85 23.13
N PRO A 63 11.56 23.58 23.42
CA PRO A 63 11.37 22.46 22.48
C PRO A 63 9.92 22.22 22.04
N ILE A 64 8.99 23.04 22.53
CA ILE A 64 7.55 22.83 22.34
C ILE A 64 7.15 22.93 20.86
N ASN A 65 7.81 23.82 20.12
CA ASN A 65 7.61 23.94 18.67
C ASN A 65 7.83 22.61 17.92
N LEU A 66 8.91 21.88 18.23
CA LEU A 66 9.19 20.59 17.60
C LEU A 66 8.08 19.57 17.89
N ALA A 67 7.67 19.44 19.15
CA ALA A 67 6.61 18.50 19.51
C ALA A 67 5.31 18.80 18.76
N LEU A 68 4.94 20.08 18.68
CA LEU A 68 3.72 20.54 17.98
C LEU A 68 3.79 20.31 16.47
N THR A 69 4.91 20.64 15.83
CA THR A 69 5.14 20.43 14.39
C THR A 69 5.00 18.95 14.02
N PHE A 70 5.39 18.01 14.89
CA PHE A 70 5.26 16.58 14.59
C PHE A 70 3.86 16.00 14.79
N VAL A 71 2.96 16.65 15.54
CA VAL A 71 1.64 16.07 15.86
C VAL A 71 0.87 15.74 14.58
N ILE A 72 0.75 16.70 13.66
CA ILE A 72 -0.09 16.55 12.49
C ILE A 72 0.54 15.58 11.46
N PRO A 73 1.83 15.69 11.11
CA PRO A 73 2.49 14.71 10.24
C PRO A 73 2.39 13.28 10.77
N VAL A 74 2.56 13.07 12.08
CA VAL A 74 2.44 11.73 12.68
C VAL A 74 1.02 11.18 12.55
N LEU A 75 -0.01 12.00 12.76
CA LEU A 75 -1.40 11.57 12.58
C LEU A 75 -1.69 11.18 11.12
N ILE A 76 -1.24 11.99 10.16
CA ILE A 76 -1.38 11.68 8.72
C ILE A 76 -0.66 10.37 8.39
N PHE A 77 0.56 10.20 8.92
CA PHE A 77 1.37 9.01 8.69
C PHE A 77 0.68 7.74 9.20
N ILE A 78 0.07 7.78 10.39
CA ILE A 78 -0.68 6.65 10.95
C ILE A 78 -1.87 6.28 10.04
N LEU A 79 -2.62 7.28 9.57
CA LEU A 79 -3.73 7.05 8.63
C LEU A 79 -3.26 6.47 7.29
N PHE A 80 -2.16 6.99 6.76
CA PHE A 80 -1.56 6.51 5.53
C PHE A 80 -1.08 5.06 5.66
N MET A 81 -0.35 4.75 6.74
CA MET A 81 0.10 3.39 7.03
C MET A 81 -1.06 2.41 7.07
N ARG A 82 -2.17 2.80 7.70
CA ARG A 82 -3.38 1.98 7.72
C ARG A 82 -3.94 1.68 6.34
N VAL A 83 -4.10 2.71 5.51
CA VAL A 83 -4.61 2.57 4.13
C VAL A 83 -3.69 1.67 3.32
N MET A 84 -2.37 1.84 3.45
CA MET A 84 -1.39 1.01 2.78
C MET A 84 -1.44 -0.45 3.25
N LEU A 85 -1.57 -0.69 4.56
CA LEU A 85 -1.74 -2.02 5.13
C LEU A 85 -2.98 -2.72 4.58
N GLU A 86 -4.12 -2.03 4.52
CA GLU A 86 -5.35 -2.60 3.99
C GLU A 86 -5.25 -2.89 2.48
N ARG A 87 -4.70 -1.96 1.69
CA ARG A 87 -4.43 -2.18 0.26
C ARG A 87 -3.48 -3.35 0.03
N MET A 88 -2.42 -3.46 0.83
CA MET A 88 -1.44 -4.54 0.72
C MET A 88 -2.06 -5.90 1.04
N ILE A 89 -2.88 -6.00 2.10
CA ILE A 89 -3.58 -7.25 2.45
C ILE A 89 -4.56 -7.64 1.34
N ASN A 90 -5.33 -6.68 0.82
CA ASN A 90 -6.27 -6.92 -0.27
C ASN A 90 -5.55 -7.32 -1.56
N TRP A 91 -4.46 -6.64 -1.89
CA TRP A 91 -3.60 -6.95 -3.03
C TRP A 91 -2.99 -8.34 -2.90
N TRP A 92 -2.40 -8.69 -1.75
CA TRP A 92 -1.83 -10.01 -1.52
C TRP A 92 -2.86 -11.13 -1.65
N ASN A 93 -4.02 -10.96 -1.01
CA ASN A 93 -5.10 -11.93 -1.06
C ASN A 93 -5.71 -12.04 -2.47
N SER A 94 -5.73 -10.95 -3.24
CA SER A 94 -6.28 -10.93 -4.59
C SER A 94 -5.30 -11.42 -5.65
N PHE A 95 -4.01 -11.10 -5.56
CA PHE A 95 -3.02 -11.45 -6.58
C PHE A 95 -2.29 -12.77 -6.28
N ILE A 96 -1.78 -12.92 -5.06
CA ILE A 96 -0.90 -14.05 -4.69
C ILE A 96 -1.71 -15.29 -4.34
N VAL A 97 -2.78 -15.14 -3.55
CA VAL A 97 -3.57 -16.28 -3.06
C VAL A 97 -4.56 -16.80 -4.09
N SER A 98 -5.10 -15.92 -4.94
CA SER A 98 -6.03 -16.33 -6.01
C SER A 98 -5.33 -17.06 -7.18
N GLY A 99 -4.01 -17.00 -7.24
CA GLY A 99 -3.21 -17.63 -8.30
C GLY A 99 -3.36 -16.97 -9.68
N TYR A 100 -3.98 -15.78 -9.77
CA TYR A 100 -4.14 -15.05 -11.04
C TYR A 100 -2.79 -14.80 -11.71
N THR A 101 -1.80 -14.33 -10.93
CA THR A 101 -0.44 -14.06 -11.42
C THR A 101 0.29 -15.34 -11.88
N GLN A 102 0.07 -16.48 -11.21
CA GLN A 102 0.66 -17.77 -11.62
C GLN A 102 0.06 -18.30 -12.94
N ARG A 103 -1.26 -18.14 -13.13
CA ARG A 103 -1.93 -18.55 -14.37
C ARG A 103 -1.48 -17.75 -15.59
N GLU A 104 -1.25 -16.45 -15.43
CA GLU A 104 -0.78 -15.61 -16.53
C GLU A 104 0.71 -15.83 -16.83
N LEU A 105 1.57 -15.90 -15.80
CA LEU A 105 3.00 -16.17 -15.99
C LEU A 105 3.27 -17.52 -16.67
N SER A 106 2.54 -18.57 -16.28
CA SER A 106 2.69 -19.89 -16.92
C SER A 106 2.24 -19.89 -18.39
N LYS A 107 1.19 -19.14 -18.73
CA LYS A 107 0.80 -18.92 -20.14
C LYS A 107 1.91 -18.22 -20.92
N VAL A 108 2.44 -17.10 -20.41
CA VAL A 108 3.47 -16.31 -21.09
C VAL A 108 4.75 -17.13 -21.30
N ILE A 109 5.17 -17.91 -20.29
CA ILE A 109 6.35 -18.78 -20.40
C ILE A 109 6.12 -19.89 -21.43
N ASN A 110 4.95 -20.54 -21.42
CA ASN A 110 4.63 -21.58 -22.40
C ASN A 110 4.60 -21.02 -23.82
N GLU A 111 4.02 -19.84 -24.01
CA GLU A 111 4.00 -19.15 -25.30
C GLU A 111 5.43 -18.83 -25.77
N TYR A 112 6.27 -18.29 -24.90
CA TYR A 112 7.68 -18.01 -25.20
C TYR A 112 8.48 -19.27 -25.61
N VAL A 113 8.32 -20.37 -24.87
CA VAL A 113 8.97 -21.65 -25.19
C VAL A 113 8.48 -22.19 -26.54
N SER A 114 7.19 -22.04 -26.84
CA SER A 114 6.61 -22.47 -28.12
C SER A 114 7.22 -21.69 -29.30
N LEU A 115 7.43 -20.38 -29.16
CA LEU A 115 8.06 -19.54 -30.18
C LEU A 115 9.53 -19.91 -30.43
N ILE A 116 10.28 -20.22 -29.37
CA ILE A 116 11.67 -20.69 -29.49
C ILE A 116 11.71 -22.04 -30.20
N LYS A 117 10.82 -22.97 -29.84
CA LYS A 117 10.76 -24.31 -30.44
C LYS A 117 10.41 -24.24 -31.93
N ASN A 118 9.47 -23.36 -32.30
CA ASN A 118 9.10 -23.14 -33.70
C ASN A 118 10.24 -22.48 -34.50
N LYS A 119 10.96 -21.50 -33.91
CA LYS A 119 12.14 -20.91 -34.55
C LYS A 119 13.28 -21.91 -34.76
N ARG A 120 13.46 -22.88 -33.87
CA ARG A 120 14.46 -23.96 -34.06
C ARG A 120 14.07 -24.93 -35.16
N LYS A 121 12.78 -25.30 -35.26
CA LYS A 121 12.29 -26.20 -36.32
C LYS A 121 12.31 -25.59 -37.72
N ALA A 122 12.14 -24.27 -37.84
CA ALA A 122 12.19 -23.57 -39.12
C ALA A 122 13.63 -23.33 -39.64
N LYS A 123 14.66 -23.66 -38.84
CA LYS A 123 16.08 -23.52 -39.19
C LYS A 123 16.76 -24.84 -39.54
N THR A 124 16.03 -25.95 -39.49
CA THR A 124 16.44 -27.30 -39.91
C THR A 124 15.69 -27.66 -41.18
#